data_AF-A0A947FEM8-F1
#
_entry.id   AF-A0A947FEM8-F1
#
_cell.length_a   1.000
_cell.length_b   1.000
_cell.length_c   1.000
_cell.angle_alpha   90.00
_cell.angle_beta   90.00
_cell.angle_gamma   90.00
#
_symmetry.space_group_name_H-M   'P 1'
#
loop_
_entity.id
_entity.type
_entity.pdbx_description
1 polymer ?
#
loop_
_entity_poly.entity_id
_entity_poly.type
_entity_poly.pdbx_seq_one_letter_code
_entity_poly.pdbx_strand_id
1 'polypeptide(L)'
;MKLSKNSDFASKDTITVFVYPQSRDKHNETYLQVVQMDLQCKGYKTINANRLLLDKNDFIEGNSYRELVDALIAKDYLPSSDIVLIARPIWERIYLSLNNLAESPDEQDLENERRIFVERLSSYVALYYPNLHEPILSFIACDTTYLYSDSDHLGQLYKELPWMLVAKQLTKGFKDIPICRIVDNSTTDYQFNVSLWVDESYRAKFPETWKDRLNLRFLFANDILRSQFNIELKVTNYNEWKSRFDTEMEETLIRLKETIILKPDEFVLGITLNKELRTNWTEKSYIGFATLLGEHAAITGQPSFPEVAEHWNPIEEAITIVHEVGHLFGAIHVPDESSIMYPTSGFLSYEFDSVNKQIIESTKNNFFKLDRKKRAHNYIKKLIDLRNIPDSNSTPILSSITSSFLGLCLQDSLIFNDIDKLDSLLVEMIYDSVYIYGVLGYMLFYQSEFEKAEVVFKKAIDYDSNFAEAHWYLSQVYKQTHDKRRAKIHRRIAERYSVNNWLLDIK
;
A
#
# COMPACT_ATOMS: atom_id res chain seq x y z
N MET A 1 24.70 -22.78 18.54
CA MET A 1 24.87 -24.19 18.12
C MET A 1 25.17 -24.19 16.62
N LYS A 2 26.31 -24.75 16.19
CA LYS A 2 26.70 -24.77 14.77
C LYS A 2 25.71 -25.66 14.00
N LEU A 3 24.95 -25.08 13.08
CA LEU A 3 24.20 -25.80 12.05
C LEU A 3 25.11 -26.88 11.46
N SER A 4 24.71 -28.16 11.54
CA SER A 4 25.38 -29.20 10.77
C SER A 4 25.25 -28.82 9.30
N LYS A 5 26.39 -28.53 8.67
CA LYS A 5 26.48 -27.92 7.33
C LYS A 5 25.84 -28.73 6.18
N ASN A 6 25.29 -29.94 6.44
CA ASN A 6 24.91 -30.90 5.41
C ASN A 6 23.57 -31.63 5.69
N SER A 7 22.52 -30.95 6.16
CA SER A 7 21.16 -31.48 5.94
C SER A 7 20.65 -30.93 4.61
N ASP A 8 21.06 -31.57 3.52
CA ASP A 8 20.49 -31.32 2.19
C ASP A 8 19.06 -31.84 2.22
N PHE A 9 18.10 -30.95 2.45
CA PHE A 9 16.68 -31.26 2.31
C PHE A 9 16.39 -31.56 0.84
N ALA A 10 15.72 -32.67 0.54
CA ALA A 10 15.46 -33.07 -0.83
C ALA A 10 14.23 -32.33 -1.35
N SER A 11 14.30 -31.77 -2.56
CA SER A 11 13.21 -31.03 -3.24
C SER A 11 11.98 -31.87 -3.61
N LYS A 12 11.75 -33.01 -2.94
CA LYS A 12 10.60 -33.91 -3.10
C LYS A 12 9.91 -34.25 -1.78
N ASP A 13 10.46 -33.80 -0.65
CA ASP A 13 9.91 -34.10 0.67
C ASP A 13 8.53 -33.45 0.84
N THR A 14 7.65 -34.12 1.57
CA THR A 14 6.34 -33.61 1.94
C THR A 14 6.44 -32.94 3.31
N ILE A 15 6.03 -31.68 3.41
CA ILE A 15 6.11 -30.88 4.63
C ILE A 15 4.70 -30.55 5.13
N THR A 16 4.38 -31.00 6.34
CA THR A 16 3.19 -30.54 7.07
C THR A 16 3.52 -29.23 7.76
N VAL A 17 2.76 -28.19 7.44
CA VAL A 17 2.91 -26.85 8.03
C VAL A 17 1.80 -26.66 9.05
N PHE A 18 2.19 -26.32 10.28
CA PHE A 18 1.27 -25.99 11.37
C PHE A 18 1.69 -24.71 12.07
N VAL A 19 0.76 -23.77 12.16
CA VAL A 19 0.92 -22.52 12.92
C VAL A 19 0.09 -22.62 14.19
N TYR A 20 0.75 -22.56 15.34
CA TYR A 20 0.12 -22.66 16.65
C TYR A 20 -0.58 -21.34 17.00
N PRO A 21 -1.91 -21.32 17.17
CA PRO A 21 -2.63 -20.08 17.46
C PRO A 21 -2.38 -19.63 18.92
N GLN A 22 -2.14 -18.33 19.14
CA GLN A 22 -1.98 -17.77 20.49
C GLN A 22 -3.30 -17.61 21.26
N SER A 23 -4.44 -17.66 20.58
CA SER A 23 -5.77 -17.59 21.20
C SER A 23 -6.70 -18.65 20.62
N ARG A 24 -7.78 -19.00 21.34
CA ARG A 24 -8.82 -19.95 20.88
C ARG A 24 -9.67 -19.41 19.72
N ASP A 25 -9.44 -18.18 19.27
CA ASP A 25 -10.13 -17.64 18.11
C ASP A 25 -9.65 -18.29 16.82
N LYS A 26 -10.63 -18.63 15.99
CA LYS A 26 -10.59 -19.58 14.87
C LYS A 26 -9.44 -19.33 13.88
N HIS A 27 -8.95 -20.44 13.35
CA HIS A 27 -8.01 -20.56 12.24
C HIS A 27 -8.38 -19.63 11.09
N ASN A 28 -7.55 -18.62 10.82
CA ASN A 28 -7.68 -17.80 9.61
C ASN A 28 -6.74 -18.39 8.53
N GLU A 29 -7.29 -18.64 7.36
CA GLU A 29 -6.66 -19.45 6.30
C GLU A 29 -5.57 -18.72 5.54
N THR A 30 -5.60 -17.39 5.55
CA THR A 30 -4.62 -16.51 4.90
C THR A 30 -3.20 -16.79 5.41
N TYR A 31 -3.09 -17.30 6.65
CA TYR A 31 -1.83 -17.59 7.34
C TYR A 31 -0.93 -18.66 6.72
N LEU A 32 -1.51 -19.71 6.14
CA LEU A 32 -0.73 -20.88 5.70
C LEU A 32 -0.44 -20.86 4.21
N GLN A 33 -1.23 -20.12 3.43
CA GLN A 33 -1.12 -20.14 1.98
C GLN A 33 0.30 -19.79 1.53
N VAL A 34 0.90 -18.74 2.08
CA VAL A 34 2.22 -18.29 1.63
C VAL A 34 3.40 -19.12 2.18
N VAL A 35 3.32 -19.71 3.38
CA VAL A 35 4.35 -20.70 3.83
C VAL A 35 4.28 -21.95 2.96
N GLN A 36 3.07 -22.41 2.64
CA GLN A 36 2.87 -23.52 1.73
C GLN A 36 3.41 -23.21 0.34
N MET A 37 3.19 -21.98 -0.15
CA MET A 37 3.72 -21.52 -1.42
C MET A 37 5.25 -21.53 -1.42
N ASP A 38 5.89 -20.95 -0.40
CA ASP A 38 7.35 -20.86 -0.26
C ASP A 38 8.03 -22.23 -0.36
N LEU A 39 7.49 -23.22 0.36
CA LEU A 39 7.97 -24.60 0.34
C LEU A 39 7.65 -25.28 -1.01
N GLN A 40 6.46 -25.09 -1.58
CA GLN A 40 6.11 -25.62 -2.90
C GLN A 40 7.04 -25.11 -4.01
N CYS A 41 7.54 -23.87 -3.91
CA CYS A 41 8.50 -23.31 -4.86
C CYS A 41 9.81 -24.07 -4.95
N LYS A 42 10.23 -24.66 -3.82
CA LYS A 42 11.45 -25.46 -3.71
C LYS A 42 11.24 -26.92 -4.05
N GLY A 43 10.03 -27.28 -4.51
CA GLY A 43 9.65 -28.63 -4.91
C GLY A 43 9.03 -29.47 -3.80
N TYR A 44 8.91 -28.93 -2.58
CA TYR A 44 8.25 -29.64 -1.49
C TYR A 44 6.76 -29.79 -1.76
N LYS A 45 6.18 -30.92 -1.38
CA LYS A 45 4.72 -31.03 -1.29
C LYS A 45 4.31 -30.49 0.06
N THR A 46 3.26 -29.68 0.16
CA THR A 46 2.87 -29.10 1.45
C THR A 46 1.48 -29.52 1.88
N ILE A 47 1.34 -29.73 3.18
CA ILE A 47 0.09 -30.08 3.84
C ILE A 47 -0.27 -28.94 4.80
N ASN A 48 -1.46 -28.37 4.65
CA ASN A 48 -1.99 -27.33 5.51
C ASN A 48 -2.65 -27.99 6.73
N ALA A 49 -1.91 -28.18 7.82
CA ALA A 49 -2.49 -28.84 8.99
C ALA A 49 -3.65 -28.03 9.58
N ASN A 50 -3.53 -26.71 9.66
CA ASN A 50 -4.57 -25.84 10.21
C ASN A 50 -5.89 -25.90 9.41
N ARG A 51 -5.84 -25.93 8.07
CA ARG A 51 -7.03 -26.08 7.21
C ARG A 51 -7.66 -27.45 7.37
N LEU A 52 -6.86 -28.50 7.38
CA LEU A 52 -7.37 -29.86 7.58
C LEU A 52 -7.99 -30.03 8.98
N LEU A 53 -7.40 -29.43 10.01
CA LEU A 53 -8.00 -29.34 11.35
C LEU A 53 -9.32 -28.57 11.31
N LEU A 54 -9.37 -27.41 10.66
CA LEU A 54 -10.56 -26.58 10.53
C LEU A 54 -11.70 -27.30 9.78
N ASP A 55 -11.39 -27.93 8.64
CA ASP A 55 -12.36 -28.68 7.81
C ASP A 55 -12.96 -29.88 8.56
N LYS A 56 -12.21 -30.43 9.53
CA LYS A 56 -12.65 -31.49 10.43
C LYS A 56 -13.23 -30.98 11.74
N ASN A 57 -13.28 -29.66 11.94
CA ASN A 57 -13.67 -29.02 13.20
C ASN A 57 -12.90 -29.60 14.42
N ASP A 58 -11.61 -29.79 14.24
CA ASP A 58 -10.67 -30.37 15.20
C ASP A 58 -9.60 -29.34 15.60
N PHE A 59 -8.90 -29.56 16.71
CA PHE A 59 -7.85 -28.68 17.22
C PHE A 59 -6.73 -29.48 17.89
N ILE A 60 -5.58 -28.84 18.04
CA ILE A 60 -4.39 -29.42 18.69
C ILE A 60 -3.89 -28.43 19.75
N GLU A 61 -3.65 -28.95 20.94
CA GLU A 61 -3.02 -28.23 22.05
C GLU A 61 -1.72 -28.96 22.43
N GLY A 62 -0.72 -28.21 22.88
CA GLY A 62 0.56 -28.76 23.31
C GLY A 62 1.43 -27.68 23.95
N ASN A 63 2.17 -28.04 24.99
CA ASN A 63 3.05 -27.14 25.74
C ASN A 63 4.45 -27.06 25.12
N SER A 64 4.83 -28.07 24.33
CA SER A 64 6.10 -28.15 23.62
C SER A 64 5.89 -28.37 22.12
N TYR A 65 6.88 -28.01 21.30
CA TYR A 65 6.85 -28.30 19.87
C TYR A 65 6.70 -29.80 19.59
N ARG A 66 7.36 -30.66 20.39
CA ARG A 66 7.25 -32.10 20.19
C ARG A 66 5.83 -32.61 20.46
N GLU A 67 5.18 -32.15 21.52
CA GLU A 67 3.77 -32.49 21.79
C GLU A 67 2.86 -32.09 20.63
N LEU A 68 3.10 -30.93 20.02
CA LEU A 68 2.35 -30.50 18.84
C LEU A 68 2.62 -31.39 17.61
N VAL A 69 3.87 -31.83 17.40
CA VAL A 69 4.21 -32.79 16.33
C VAL A 69 3.53 -34.13 16.56
N ASP A 70 3.59 -34.66 17.79
CA ASP A 70 2.97 -35.94 18.15
C ASP A 70 1.46 -35.88 17.96
N ALA A 71 0.82 -34.80 18.39
CA ALA A 71 -0.60 -34.58 18.21
C ALA A 71 -1.01 -34.46 16.73
N LEU A 72 -0.18 -33.85 15.88
CA LEU A 72 -0.41 -33.78 14.43
C LEU A 72 -0.30 -35.17 13.79
N ILE A 73 0.76 -35.92 14.07
CA ILE A 73 0.99 -37.24 13.47
C ILE A 73 -0.08 -38.24 13.91
N ALA A 74 -0.66 -38.08 15.10
CA ALA A 74 -1.73 -38.93 15.60
C ALA A 74 -3.08 -38.72 14.87
N LYS A 75 -3.25 -37.68 14.04
CA LYS A 75 -4.47 -37.45 13.27
C LYS A 75 -4.49 -38.35 12.03
N ASP A 76 -5.39 -39.32 12.02
CA ASP A 76 -5.55 -40.30 10.94
C ASP A 76 -5.96 -39.69 9.58
N TYR A 77 -6.57 -38.52 9.59
CA TYR A 77 -6.95 -37.78 8.38
C TYR A 77 -5.84 -36.86 7.84
N LEU A 78 -4.75 -36.63 8.58
CA LEU A 78 -3.62 -35.87 8.06
C LEU A 78 -2.75 -36.79 7.19
N PRO A 79 -2.44 -36.39 5.93
CA PRO A 79 -1.56 -37.18 5.09
C PRO A 79 -0.17 -37.29 5.72
N SER A 80 0.52 -38.41 5.46
CA SER A 80 1.89 -38.59 5.92
C SER A 80 2.80 -37.53 5.32
N SER A 81 3.65 -36.93 6.15
CA SER A 81 4.68 -35.98 5.74
C SER A 81 6.05 -36.45 6.17
N ASP A 82 7.05 -36.17 5.35
CA ASP A 82 8.46 -36.40 5.67
C ASP A 82 8.93 -35.43 6.76
N ILE A 83 8.41 -34.20 6.78
CA ILE A 83 8.80 -33.14 7.72
C ILE A 83 7.56 -32.49 8.32
N VAL A 84 7.62 -32.15 9.61
CA VAL A 84 6.62 -31.32 10.29
C VAL A 84 7.25 -30.00 10.70
N LEU A 85 6.68 -28.90 10.23
CA LEU A 85 7.08 -27.54 10.54
C LEU A 85 6.06 -26.94 11.49
N ILE A 86 6.53 -26.49 12.65
CA ILE A 86 5.73 -25.76 13.61
C ILE A 86 6.23 -24.33 13.74
N ALA A 87 5.29 -23.40 13.71
CA ALA A 87 5.56 -22.01 14.02
C ALA A 87 4.67 -21.50 15.14
N ARG A 88 5.28 -20.84 16.14
CA ARG A 88 4.60 -20.27 17.29
C ARG A 88 4.91 -18.78 17.39
N PRO A 89 4.00 -17.92 16.94
CA PRO A 89 4.21 -16.49 16.99
C PRO A 89 4.14 -15.93 18.41
N ILE A 90 4.73 -14.75 18.58
CA ILE A 90 4.86 -13.95 19.81
C ILE A 90 4.76 -12.48 19.46
N TRP A 91 3.94 -11.75 20.20
CA TRP A 91 3.85 -10.30 20.09
C TRP A 91 4.59 -9.66 21.26
N GLU A 92 5.58 -8.81 20.94
CA GLU A 92 6.24 -7.89 21.86
C GLU A 92 5.64 -6.51 21.65
N ARG A 93 5.08 -5.89 22.70
CA ARG A 93 4.53 -4.53 22.62
C ARG A 93 5.50 -3.55 23.27
N ILE A 94 5.92 -2.55 22.50
CA ILE A 94 6.79 -1.44 22.92
C ILE A 94 5.94 -0.16 22.95
N TYR A 95 6.19 0.69 23.94
CA TYR A 95 5.52 1.97 24.12
C TYR A 95 6.39 3.11 23.57
N LEU A 96 5.84 3.92 22.67
CA LEU A 96 6.44 5.19 22.27
C LEU A 96 5.57 6.36 22.76
N SER A 97 6.19 7.26 23.51
CA SER A 97 5.64 8.58 23.81
C SER A 97 6.21 9.57 22.81
N LEU A 98 5.35 10.16 21.98
CA LEU A 98 5.73 11.28 21.13
C LEU A 98 5.43 12.58 21.88
N ASN A 99 6.47 13.29 22.26
CA ASN A 99 6.34 14.70 22.65
C ASN A 99 6.16 15.51 21.36
N ASN A 100 4.97 16.07 21.14
CA ASN A 100 4.75 16.97 20.02
C ASN A 100 5.71 18.16 20.12
N LEU A 101 6.61 18.30 19.14
CA LEU A 101 7.20 19.59 18.83
C LEU A 101 6.08 20.42 18.19
N ALA A 102 5.45 21.30 18.97
CA ALA A 102 4.42 22.19 18.46
C ALA A 102 5.00 23.07 17.34
N GLU A 103 4.57 22.83 16.09
CA GLU A 103 4.98 23.64 14.93
C GLU A 103 4.20 24.98 14.82
N SER A 104 3.31 25.29 15.76
CA SER A 104 2.56 26.55 15.79
C SER A 104 2.46 27.11 17.22
N PRO A 105 2.85 28.37 17.45
CA PRO A 105 2.66 29.05 18.74
C PRO A 105 1.19 29.29 19.14
N ASP A 106 0.24 29.13 18.21
CA ASP A 106 -1.14 29.59 18.39
C ASP A 106 -2.16 28.51 18.80
N GLU A 107 -1.75 27.26 18.98
CA GLU A 107 -2.59 26.21 19.58
C GLU A 107 -2.04 25.80 20.95
N GLN A 108 -2.22 26.68 21.93
CA GLN A 108 -1.81 26.49 23.33
C GLN A 108 -2.77 25.64 24.17
N ASP A 109 -3.67 24.87 23.54
CA ASP A 109 -4.63 24.04 24.27
C ASP A 109 -4.44 22.55 23.95
N LEU A 110 -4.12 21.81 25.02
CA LEU A 110 -4.00 20.36 25.18
C LEU A 110 -2.64 19.75 24.80
N GLU A 111 -1.79 19.58 25.82
CA GLU A 111 -0.75 18.53 25.90
C GLU A 111 -1.40 17.13 25.75
N ASN A 112 -1.84 16.79 24.54
CA ASN A 112 -2.21 15.42 24.21
C ASN A 112 -0.92 14.68 23.84
N GLU A 113 -0.31 14.05 24.85
CA GLU A 113 0.74 13.04 24.65
C GLU A 113 0.18 11.97 23.69
N ARG A 114 0.59 11.99 22.42
CA ARG A 114 0.17 10.97 21.46
C ARG A 114 0.96 9.70 21.76
N ARG A 115 0.23 8.69 22.22
CA ARG A 115 0.80 7.38 22.55
C ARG A 115 0.71 6.50 21.32
N ILE A 116 1.85 6.09 20.81
CA ILE A 116 1.91 5.12 19.72
C ILE A 116 2.37 3.79 20.32
N PHE A 117 1.52 2.78 20.18
CA PHE A 117 1.90 1.40 20.47
C PHE A 117 2.66 0.85 19.27
N VAL A 118 3.83 0.31 19.57
CA VAL A 118 4.66 -0.37 18.58
C VAL A 118 4.65 -1.85 18.90
N GLU A 119 3.95 -2.63 18.10
CA GLU A 119 3.97 -4.07 18.20
C GLU A 119 5.05 -4.64 17.28
N ARG A 120 5.89 -5.49 17.85
CA ARG A 120 6.89 -6.28 17.15
C ARG A 120 6.47 -7.74 17.23
N LEU A 121 6.42 -8.37 16.07
CA LEU A 121 6.13 -9.78 15.97
C LEU A 121 7.43 -10.59 15.95
N SER A 122 7.52 -11.61 16.78
CA SER A 122 8.51 -12.69 16.67
C SER A 122 7.79 -14.04 16.53
N SER A 123 8.49 -15.10 16.13
CA SER A 123 7.92 -16.44 16.05
C SER A 123 9.01 -17.47 16.26
N TYR A 124 8.77 -18.39 17.16
CA TYR A 124 9.63 -19.56 17.29
C TYR A 124 9.25 -20.57 16.23
N VAL A 125 10.24 -21.04 15.49
CA VAL A 125 10.05 -21.99 14.39
C VAL A 125 10.87 -23.24 14.66
N ALA A 126 10.27 -24.41 14.47
CA ALA A 126 10.92 -25.69 14.66
C ALA A 126 10.50 -26.69 13.57
N LEU A 127 11.47 -27.44 13.04
CA LEU A 127 11.27 -28.47 12.03
C LEU A 127 11.65 -29.83 12.59
N TYR A 128 10.81 -30.83 12.35
CA TYR A 128 10.97 -32.19 12.85
C TYR A 128 10.87 -33.21 11.73
N TYR A 129 11.66 -34.27 11.84
CA TYR A 129 11.30 -35.54 11.22
C TYR A 129 10.30 -36.21 12.19
N PRO A 130 9.19 -36.80 11.71
CA PRO A 130 8.20 -37.45 12.57
C PRO A 130 8.79 -38.38 13.63
N ASN A 131 9.84 -39.10 13.25
CA ASN A 131 10.51 -40.12 14.05
C ASN A 131 11.61 -39.59 14.99
N LEU A 132 11.95 -38.28 14.94
CA LEU A 132 12.98 -37.70 15.80
C LEU A 132 12.38 -36.88 16.94
N HIS A 133 12.87 -37.09 18.16
CA HIS A 133 12.42 -36.34 19.33
C HIS A 133 12.90 -34.87 19.34
N GLU A 134 14.08 -34.59 18.80
CA GLU A 134 14.66 -33.25 18.74
C GLU A 134 14.41 -32.58 17.38
N PRO A 135 14.26 -31.24 17.33
CA PRO A 135 14.10 -30.53 16.08
C PRO A 135 15.38 -30.64 15.22
N ILE A 136 15.20 -30.89 13.93
CA ILE A 136 16.28 -30.85 12.93
C ILE A 136 16.82 -29.41 12.84
N LEU A 137 15.92 -28.44 12.94
CA LEU A 137 16.21 -27.02 12.87
C LEU A 137 15.24 -26.26 13.78
N SER A 138 15.76 -25.34 14.59
CA SER A 138 14.94 -24.40 15.36
C SER A 138 15.57 -23.02 15.40
N PHE A 139 14.77 -21.98 15.27
CA PHE A 139 15.23 -20.59 15.34
C PHE A 139 14.10 -19.65 15.77
N ILE A 140 14.47 -18.45 16.22
CA ILE A 140 13.53 -17.35 16.43
C ILE A 140 13.52 -16.52 15.15
N ALA A 141 12.38 -16.53 14.48
CA ALA A 141 12.03 -15.56 13.46
C ALA A 141 11.69 -14.24 14.16
N CYS A 142 12.28 -13.12 13.76
CA CYS A 142 11.91 -11.80 14.28
C CYS A 142 11.48 -10.88 13.13
N ASP A 143 10.44 -10.08 13.34
CA ASP A 143 10.04 -9.09 12.36
C ASP A 143 10.91 -7.88 12.54
N THR A 144 11.25 -7.33 11.39
CA THR A 144 11.80 -5.99 11.28
C THR A 144 10.68 -4.98 11.06
N THR A 145 9.47 -5.45 10.74
CA THR A 145 8.26 -4.66 10.68
C THR A 145 7.80 -4.31 12.10
N TYR A 146 7.60 -3.03 12.31
CA TYR A 146 6.98 -2.48 13.50
C TYR A 146 5.55 -2.11 13.10
N LEU A 147 4.56 -2.56 13.87
CA LEU A 147 3.16 -2.14 13.69
C LEU A 147 2.88 -0.99 14.63
N TYR A 148 2.39 0.11 14.08
CA TYR A 148 2.13 1.34 14.82
C TYR A 148 0.62 1.50 14.96
N SER A 149 0.13 1.84 16.15
CA SER A 149 -1.25 2.29 16.29
C SER A 149 -1.43 3.29 17.42
N ASP A 150 -2.47 4.11 17.28
CA ASP A 150 -2.95 5.02 18.33
C ASP A 150 -3.95 4.35 19.28
N SER A 151 -4.28 3.07 19.12
CA SER A 151 -5.30 2.39 19.94
C SER A 151 -4.77 1.16 20.70
N ASP A 152 -5.28 0.93 21.91
CA ASP A 152 -4.91 -0.23 22.73
C ASP A 152 -5.33 -1.59 22.12
N HIS A 153 -6.15 -1.57 21.06
CA HIS A 153 -6.91 -2.73 20.56
C HIS A 153 -6.30 -3.45 19.32
N LEU A 154 -5.05 -3.14 18.94
CA LEU A 154 -4.31 -3.79 17.84
C LEU A 154 -4.49 -5.33 17.76
N GLY A 155 -4.45 -6.02 18.91
CA GLY A 155 -4.53 -7.48 18.98
C GLY A 155 -5.81 -8.10 18.42
N GLN A 156 -6.88 -7.33 18.19
CA GLN A 156 -8.11 -7.82 17.56
C GLN A 156 -8.16 -7.61 16.05
N LEU A 157 -7.59 -6.52 15.52
CA LEU A 157 -7.56 -6.23 14.08
C LEU A 157 -6.48 -7.04 13.33
N TYR A 158 -5.34 -7.29 13.98
CA TYR A 158 -4.14 -7.79 13.30
C TYR A 158 -3.83 -9.26 13.57
N LYS A 159 -4.88 -10.07 13.75
CA LYS A 159 -4.74 -11.52 13.80
C LYS A 159 -3.92 -12.03 12.60
N GLU A 160 -3.94 -11.32 11.46
CA GLU A 160 -3.48 -11.65 10.09
C GLU A 160 -1.95 -11.75 9.81
N LEU A 161 -1.09 -11.20 10.68
CA LEU A 161 0.35 -10.99 10.41
C LEU A 161 1.40 -11.99 10.97
N PRO A 162 1.12 -12.87 11.96
CA PRO A 162 2.13 -13.69 12.65
C PRO A 162 3.07 -14.60 11.85
N TRP A 163 2.72 -14.92 10.61
CA TRP A 163 3.29 -16.02 9.83
C TRP A 163 4.13 -15.54 8.63
N MET A 164 3.94 -14.31 8.14
CA MET A 164 4.81 -13.71 7.12
C MET A 164 6.25 -13.63 7.64
N LEU A 165 6.36 -13.46 8.94
CA LEU A 165 7.57 -13.60 9.72
C LEU A 165 8.26 -14.95 9.61
N VAL A 166 7.46 -16.00 9.79
CA VAL A 166 7.88 -17.39 9.82
C VAL A 166 8.38 -17.75 8.42
N ALA A 167 7.62 -17.40 7.38
CA ALA A 167 8.04 -17.52 5.99
C ALA A 167 9.39 -16.81 5.75
N LYS A 168 9.49 -15.51 6.09
CA LYS A 168 10.69 -14.66 5.91
C LYS A 168 11.94 -15.10 6.69
N GLN A 169 11.83 -15.97 7.67
CA GLN A 169 12.97 -16.41 8.50
C GLN A 169 13.30 -17.89 8.29
N LEU A 170 12.31 -18.72 7.90
CA LEU A 170 12.56 -19.99 7.22
C LEU A 170 13.47 -19.76 6.01
N THR A 171 13.19 -18.72 5.22
CA THR A 171 14.01 -18.34 4.07
C THR A 171 15.48 -18.03 4.40
N LYS A 172 15.75 -17.47 5.60
CA LYS A 172 17.10 -17.18 6.10
C LYS A 172 17.82 -18.42 6.65
N GLY A 173 17.08 -19.33 7.28
CA GLY A 173 17.58 -20.61 7.81
C GLY A 173 17.94 -21.63 6.72
N PHE A 174 17.22 -21.61 5.60
CA PHE A 174 17.40 -22.53 4.47
C PHE A 174 18.36 -22.03 3.38
N LYS A 175 19.05 -20.89 3.58
CA LYS A 175 19.92 -20.21 2.60
C LYS A 175 19.25 -20.03 1.23
N ASP A 176 18.60 -18.89 1.07
CA ASP A 176 17.96 -18.42 -0.16
C ASP A 176 16.63 -19.10 -0.50
N ILE A 177 15.60 -18.89 0.34
CA ILE A 177 14.22 -19.05 -0.13
C ILE A 177 13.66 -17.67 -0.54
N PRO A 178 13.17 -17.51 -1.79
CA PRO A 178 12.53 -16.30 -2.25
C PRO A 178 11.09 -16.22 -1.72
N ILE A 179 10.79 -15.17 -0.95
CA ILE A 179 9.43 -14.85 -0.55
C ILE A 179 8.64 -14.55 -1.83
N CYS A 180 7.55 -15.30 -2.03
CA CYS A 180 6.58 -15.23 -3.12
C CYS A 180 6.88 -16.16 -4.30
N ARG A 181 5.84 -16.87 -4.74
CA ARG A 181 5.66 -17.33 -6.10
C ARG A 181 4.18 -17.36 -6.37
N ILE A 182 3.84 -16.78 -7.51
CA ILE A 182 2.66 -17.00 -8.33
C ILE A 182 2.02 -18.37 -8.07
N VAL A 183 0.88 -18.39 -7.35
CA VAL A 183 0.02 -19.59 -7.19
C VAL A 183 -0.69 -19.90 -8.49
N ASP A 184 -0.95 -18.88 -9.30
CA ASP A 184 -1.70 -19.02 -10.52
C ASP A 184 -0.80 -18.89 -11.75
N ASN A 185 -0.44 -20.03 -12.34
CA ASN A 185 0.17 -20.09 -13.66
C ASN A 185 -0.84 -19.75 -14.77
N SER A 186 -2.09 -19.41 -14.45
CA SER A 186 -3.01 -18.82 -15.43
C SER A 186 -2.38 -17.56 -16.02
N THR A 187 -2.49 -17.44 -17.33
CA THR A 187 -2.11 -16.22 -18.03
C THR A 187 -3.05 -15.12 -17.58
N THR A 188 -2.50 -14.04 -17.04
CA THR A 188 -3.28 -12.83 -16.76
C THR A 188 -3.79 -12.21 -18.05
N ASP A 189 -5.01 -11.67 -18.02
CA ASP A 189 -5.58 -11.00 -19.18
C ASP A 189 -4.97 -9.61 -19.40
N TYR A 190 -4.41 -9.02 -18.33
CA TYR A 190 -3.88 -7.65 -18.33
C TYR A 190 -2.42 -7.63 -17.93
N GLN A 191 -1.54 -7.46 -18.91
CA GLN A 191 -0.10 -7.40 -18.72
C GLN A 191 0.43 -6.02 -19.08
N PHE A 192 1.15 -5.40 -18.16
CA PHE A 192 1.74 -4.08 -18.34
C PHE A 192 3.25 -4.15 -18.19
N ASN A 193 3.96 -3.60 -19.16
CA ASN A 193 5.41 -3.51 -19.10
C ASN A 193 5.82 -2.45 -18.07
N VAL A 194 6.84 -2.74 -17.28
CA VAL A 194 7.40 -1.80 -16.30
C VAL A 194 8.92 -1.76 -16.45
N SER A 195 9.47 -0.56 -16.58
CA SER A 195 10.90 -0.32 -16.46
C SER A 195 11.23 0.15 -15.05
N LEU A 196 12.21 -0.50 -14.41
CA LEU A 196 12.65 -0.16 -13.06
C LEU A 196 13.90 0.69 -13.12
N TRP A 197 13.89 1.81 -12.41
CA TRP A 197 14.99 2.75 -12.33
C TRP A 197 15.40 2.86 -10.86
N VAL A 198 16.69 2.65 -10.58
CA VAL A 198 17.25 2.85 -9.24
C VAL A 198 18.33 3.90 -9.28
N ASP A 199 18.54 4.56 -8.15
CA ASP A 199 19.58 5.56 -8.03
C ASP A 199 20.87 5.07 -7.38
N GLU A 200 21.84 5.98 -7.30
CA GLU A 200 23.12 5.75 -6.64
C GLU A 200 22.92 5.38 -5.16
N SER A 201 21.95 5.96 -4.44
CA SER A 201 21.74 5.64 -3.02
C SER A 201 21.22 4.21 -2.81
N TYR A 202 20.28 3.75 -3.64
CA TYR A 202 19.77 2.38 -3.63
C TYR A 202 20.86 1.39 -4.05
N ARG A 203 21.60 1.73 -5.11
CA ARG A 203 22.73 0.91 -5.60
C ARG A 203 23.85 0.80 -4.58
N ALA A 204 24.21 1.89 -3.90
CA ALA A 204 25.24 1.88 -2.86
C ALA A 204 24.82 1.02 -1.66
N LYS A 205 23.52 1.00 -1.32
CA LYS A 205 23.01 0.15 -0.24
C LYS A 205 22.97 -1.33 -0.62
N PHE A 206 22.68 -1.65 -1.87
CA PHE A 206 22.51 -3.02 -2.38
C PHE A 206 23.34 -3.27 -3.66
N PRO A 207 24.68 -3.27 -3.57
CA PRO A 207 25.56 -3.24 -4.74
C PRO A 207 25.42 -4.47 -5.65
N GLU A 208 25.20 -5.66 -5.09
CA GLU A 208 25.12 -6.91 -5.86
C GLU A 208 23.70 -7.47 -5.95
N THR A 209 22.80 -7.08 -5.04
CA THR A 209 21.52 -7.77 -4.82
C THR A 209 20.28 -6.93 -5.12
N TRP A 210 20.44 -5.68 -5.58
CA TRP A 210 19.31 -4.78 -5.80
C TRP A 210 18.30 -5.29 -6.84
N LYS A 211 18.75 -5.95 -7.92
CA LYS A 211 17.84 -6.51 -8.94
C LYS A 211 17.02 -7.66 -8.39
N ASP A 212 17.67 -8.61 -7.71
CA ASP A 212 16.99 -9.74 -7.08
C ASP A 212 15.99 -9.26 -6.04
N ARG A 213 16.37 -8.25 -5.26
CA ARG A 213 15.50 -7.60 -4.31
C ARG A 213 14.28 -6.98 -4.98
N LEU A 214 14.44 -6.21 -6.05
CA LEU A 214 13.32 -5.61 -6.78
C LEU A 214 12.42 -6.66 -7.44
N ASN A 215 12.99 -7.70 -8.06
CA ASN A 215 12.24 -8.84 -8.58
C ASN A 215 11.30 -9.42 -7.50
N LEU A 216 11.80 -9.57 -6.27
CA LEU A 216 11.00 -10.08 -5.16
C LEU A 216 9.90 -9.11 -4.72
N ARG A 217 10.15 -7.78 -4.73
CA ARG A 217 9.11 -6.78 -4.43
C ARG A 217 8.01 -6.78 -5.47
N PHE A 218 8.38 -6.89 -6.75
CA PHE A 218 7.44 -6.96 -7.85
C PHE A 218 6.65 -8.26 -7.88
N LEU A 219 7.26 -9.37 -7.46
CA LEU A 219 6.55 -10.63 -7.31
C LEU A 219 5.43 -10.52 -6.26
N PHE A 220 5.73 -9.90 -5.11
CA PHE A 220 4.74 -9.61 -4.08
C PHE A 220 3.65 -8.66 -4.58
N ALA A 221 4.04 -7.57 -5.23
CA ALA A 221 3.09 -6.62 -5.80
C ALA A 221 2.15 -7.28 -6.83
N ASN A 222 2.71 -8.15 -7.68
CA ASN A 222 1.95 -8.91 -8.65
C ASN A 222 0.97 -9.90 -8.02
N ASP A 223 1.29 -10.54 -6.89
CA ASP A 223 0.34 -11.44 -6.23
C ASP A 223 -0.93 -10.68 -5.78
N ILE A 224 -0.77 -9.46 -5.26
CA ILE A 224 -1.89 -8.60 -4.88
C ILE A 224 -2.68 -8.13 -6.11
N LEU A 225 -2.00 -7.63 -7.13
CA LEU A 225 -2.62 -7.11 -8.35
C LEU A 225 -3.33 -8.20 -9.16
N ARG A 226 -2.77 -9.41 -9.20
CA ARG A 226 -3.38 -10.57 -9.88
C ARG A 226 -4.63 -11.04 -9.16
N SER A 227 -4.55 -11.25 -7.85
CA SER A 227 -5.67 -11.78 -7.06
C SER A 227 -6.89 -10.86 -7.07
N GLN A 228 -6.67 -9.54 -7.13
CA GLN A 228 -7.76 -8.56 -7.07
C GLN A 228 -8.19 -8.03 -8.43
N PHE A 229 -7.30 -7.98 -9.42
CA PHE A 229 -7.57 -7.31 -10.70
C PHE A 229 -7.16 -8.11 -11.93
N ASN A 230 -6.62 -9.32 -11.79
CA ASN A 230 -6.04 -10.06 -12.91
C ASN A 230 -4.98 -9.25 -13.67
N ILE A 231 -4.23 -8.39 -12.97
CA ILE A 231 -3.18 -7.52 -13.51
C ILE A 231 -1.80 -8.11 -13.21
N GLU A 232 -0.90 -8.08 -14.19
CA GLU A 232 0.51 -8.43 -14.04
C GLU A 232 1.43 -7.33 -14.58
N LEU A 233 2.37 -6.92 -13.74
CA LEU A 233 3.48 -6.05 -14.08
C LEU A 233 4.66 -6.89 -14.55
N LYS A 234 5.07 -6.70 -15.80
CA LYS A 234 6.22 -7.38 -16.42
C LYS A 234 7.41 -6.45 -16.41
N VAL A 235 8.39 -6.76 -15.56
CA VAL A 235 9.65 -6.02 -15.55
C VAL A 235 10.39 -6.25 -16.86
N THR A 236 10.50 -5.20 -17.68
CA THR A 236 11.16 -5.27 -18.99
C THR A 236 12.63 -4.91 -18.93
N ASN A 237 12.99 -3.97 -18.05
CA ASN A 237 14.33 -3.40 -17.96
C ASN A 237 14.69 -3.01 -16.52
N TYR A 238 15.98 -3.11 -16.22
CA TYR A 238 16.62 -2.60 -15.01
C TYR A 238 17.59 -1.51 -15.41
N ASN A 239 17.34 -0.30 -14.95
CA ASN A 239 18.12 0.87 -15.28
C ASN A 239 18.66 1.53 -14.02
N GLU A 240 19.76 2.24 -14.19
CA GLU A 240 20.29 3.13 -13.16
C GLU A 240 20.08 4.56 -13.63
N TRP A 241 19.73 5.44 -12.69
CA TRP A 241 19.58 6.85 -12.97
C TRP A 241 20.55 7.66 -12.11
N LYS A 242 21.26 8.57 -12.77
CA LYS A 242 22.19 9.49 -12.10
C LYS A 242 21.38 10.64 -11.53
N SER A 243 20.96 10.51 -10.28
CA SER A 243 20.23 11.56 -9.59
C SER A 243 21.05 12.21 -8.51
N ARG A 244 20.84 13.52 -8.41
CA ARG A 244 20.66 14.16 -7.12
C ARG A 244 19.15 14.17 -6.92
N PHE A 245 18.63 13.40 -5.97
CA PHE A 245 17.23 13.56 -5.61
C PHE A 245 17.11 14.86 -4.87
N ASP A 246 16.01 15.53 -5.18
CA ASP A 246 15.62 16.70 -4.44
C ASP A 246 15.11 16.29 -3.05
N THR A 247 14.77 17.27 -2.21
CA THR A 247 14.37 17.00 -0.83
C THR A 247 12.93 16.48 -0.72
N GLU A 248 12.18 16.39 -1.83
CA GLU A 248 10.76 16.01 -1.84
C GLU A 248 10.46 14.94 -2.91
N MET A 249 9.45 14.10 -2.65
CA MET A 249 9.06 12.99 -3.54
C MET A 249 8.39 13.45 -4.84
N GLU A 250 7.66 14.56 -4.83
CA GLU A 250 7.08 15.14 -6.04
C GLU A 250 8.17 15.61 -7.00
N GLU A 251 9.13 16.39 -6.51
CA GLU A 251 10.29 16.85 -7.28
C GLU A 251 11.08 15.66 -7.85
N THR A 252 11.26 14.62 -7.04
CA THR A 252 11.84 13.34 -7.47
C THR A 252 11.15 12.74 -8.68
N LEU A 253 9.81 12.69 -8.68
CA LEU A 253 9.03 12.18 -9.80
C LEU A 253 9.17 13.08 -11.04
N ILE A 254 9.19 14.41 -10.85
CA ILE A 254 9.38 15.37 -11.94
C ILE A 254 10.74 15.14 -12.61
N ARG A 255 11.82 15.01 -11.84
CA ARG A 255 13.17 14.71 -12.38
C ARG A 255 13.24 13.39 -13.12
N LEU A 256 12.57 12.36 -12.59
CA LEU A 256 12.49 11.06 -13.24
C LEU A 256 11.84 11.19 -14.63
N LYS A 257 10.73 11.93 -14.72
CA LYS A 257 10.02 12.22 -15.97
C LYS A 257 10.87 13.01 -16.97
N GLU A 258 11.64 14.00 -16.51
CA GLU A 258 12.54 14.79 -17.36
C GLU A 258 13.70 13.97 -17.92
N THR A 259 14.13 12.93 -17.20
CA THR A 259 15.32 12.14 -17.53
C THR A 259 15.01 11.02 -18.53
N ILE A 260 13.79 10.48 -18.51
CA ILE A 260 13.47 9.22 -19.18
C ILE A 260 12.63 9.47 -20.43
N ILE A 261 13.12 8.95 -21.56
CA ILE A 261 12.32 8.86 -22.78
C ILE A 261 11.38 7.66 -22.64
N LEU A 262 10.09 7.93 -22.47
CA LEU A 262 9.05 6.91 -22.37
C LEU A 262 9.03 6.02 -23.62
N LYS A 263 9.02 4.70 -23.40
CA LYS A 263 8.62 3.75 -24.44
C LYS A 263 7.10 3.67 -24.51
N PRO A 264 6.51 3.41 -25.69
CA PRO A 264 5.08 3.13 -25.78
C PRO A 264 4.70 1.97 -24.87
N ASP A 265 3.53 2.09 -24.25
CA ASP A 265 2.88 1.04 -23.45
C ASP A 265 3.72 0.50 -22.28
N GLU A 266 4.55 1.36 -21.68
CA GLU A 266 5.45 1.03 -20.57
C GLU A 266 5.27 1.99 -19.39
N PHE A 267 5.13 1.43 -18.19
CA PHE A 267 5.24 2.16 -16.93
C PHE A 267 6.70 2.34 -16.52
N VAL A 268 6.98 3.42 -15.79
CA VAL A 268 8.29 3.76 -15.25
C VAL A 268 8.16 3.85 -13.73
N LEU A 269 8.91 3.02 -13.02
CA LEU A 269 9.01 3.09 -11.56
C LEU A 269 10.43 3.45 -11.15
N GLY A 270 10.58 4.62 -10.52
CA GLY A 270 11.81 5.03 -9.84
C GLY A 270 11.83 4.57 -8.39
N ILE A 271 12.96 4.04 -7.93
CA ILE A 271 13.21 3.69 -6.52
C ILE A 271 14.47 4.38 -6.00
N THR A 272 14.35 5.04 -4.85
CA THR A 272 15.46 5.74 -4.18
C THR A 272 15.63 5.33 -2.73
N LEU A 273 16.82 5.52 -2.17
CA LEU A 273 17.08 5.47 -0.73
C LEU A 273 17.71 6.76 -0.21
N ASN A 274 17.48 7.90 -0.89
CA ASN A 274 18.11 9.14 -0.48
C ASN A 274 17.63 9.55 0.92
N LYS A 275 18.52 9.51 1.91
CA LYS A 275 18.23 9.86 3.31
C LYS A 275 17.94 11.34 3.52
N GLU A 276 18.25 12.17 2.54
CA GLU A 276 18.00 13.60 2.56
C GLU A 276 16.58 13.96 2.10
N LEU A 277 15.81 13.00 1.57
CA LEU A 277 14.39 13.20 1.30
C LEU A 277 13.68 13.55 2.62
N ARG A 278 13.14 14.76 2.70
CA ARG A 278 12.28 15.22 3.77
C ARG A 278 10.91 14.60 3.56
N THR A 279 10.78 13.33 3.94
CA THR A 279 9.51 12.63 3.87
C THR A 279 8.80 12.79 5.21
N ASN A 280 7.50 13.11 5.18
CA ASN A 280 6.67 12.77 6.32
C ASN A 280 6.39 11.26 6.27
N TRP A 281 7.27 10.54 6.93
CA TRP A 281 7.22 9.13 7.27
C TRP A 281 5.86 8.57 7.70
N THR A 282 4.95 9.40 8.21
CA THR A 282 3.61 8.97 8.59
C THR A 282 2.63 8.91 7.43
N GLU A 283 2.90 9.48 6.26
CA GLU A 283 1.95 9.46 5.13
C GLU A 283 2.56 8.80 3.88
N LYS A 284 1.79 7.91 3.25
CA LYS A 284 2.21 7.09 2.11
C LYS A 284 2.61 7.94 0.92
N SER A 285 1.90 9.05 0.66
CA SER A 285 2.19 10.02 -0.40
C SER A 285 3.56 10.70 -0.27
N TYR A 286 4.21 10.63 0.90
CA TYR A 286 5.58 11.12 1.07
C TYR A 286 6.64 10.03 0.97
N ILE A 287 6.26 8.75 0.96
CA ILE A 287 7.17 7.63 0.69
C ILE A 287 6.99 7.05 -0.72
N GLY A 288 5.93 7.46 -1.42
CA GLY A 288 5.67 7.14 -2.81
C GLY A 288 4.87 8.27 -3.46
N PHE A 289 5.08 8.49 -4.75
CA PHE A 289 4.33 9.46 -5.52
C PHE A 289 4.17 8.99 -6.97
N ALA A 290 2.95 9.07 -7.49
CA ALA A 290 2.61 8.64 -8.83
C ALA A 290 1.83 9.71 -9.59
N THR A 291 2.04 9.78 -10.91
CA THR A 291 1.15 10.57 -11.77
C THR A 291 -0.17 9.82 -11.91
N LEU A 292 -1.25 10.34 -11.35
CA LEU A 292 -2.59 9.76 -11.45
C LEU A 292 -2.98 9.52 -12.92
N LEU A 293 -3.35 8.28 -13.28
CA LEU A 293 -3.60 7.83 -14.66
C LEU A 293 -2.44 7.97 -15.66
N GLY A 294 -1.26 8.35 -15.17
CA GLY A 294 -0.05 8.52 -15.97
C GLY A 294 0.78 7.25 -16.05
N GLU A 295 2.05 7.42 -16.43
CA GLU A 295 2.96 6.31 -16.65
C GLU A 295 4.10 6.21 -15.63
N HIS A 296 4.23 7.20 -14.74
CA HIS A 296 5.39 7.33 -13.87
C HIS A 296 4.99 7.30 -12.40
N ALA A 297 5.75 6.52 -11.63
CA ALA A 297 5.75 6.55 -10.18
C ALA A 297 7.19 6.57 -9.66
N ALA A 298 7.35 7.09 -8.45
CA ALA A 298 8.59 7.07 -7.70
C ALA A 298 8.30 6.65 -6.27
N ILE A 299 9.16 5.83 -5.68
CA ILE A 299 9.06 5.43 -4.27
C ILE A 299 10.40 5.56 -3.57
N THR A 300 10.37 5.81 -2.26
CA THR A 300 11.52 5.55 -1.40
C THR A 300 11.48 4.11 -0.92
N GLY A 301 12.62 3.41 -0.99
CA GLY A 301 12.81 2.11 -0.36
C GLY A 301 13.15 2.20 1.13
N GLN A 302 13.04 3.40 1.73
CA GLN A 302 13.29 3.63 3.15
C GLN A 302 12.12 3.11 4.00
N PRO A 303 12.38 2.59 5.21
CA PRO A 303 11.29 2.19 6.11
C PRO A 303 10.50 3.43 6.53
N SER A 304 9.20 3.28 6.79
CA SER A 304 8.38 4.41 7.23
C SER A 304 8.82 5.05 8.53
N PHE A 305 9.70 4.42 9.33
CA PHE A 305 10.19 5.02 10.58
C PHE A 305 11.69 4.74 10.74
N PRO A 306 12.56 5.45 9.99
CA PRO A 306 13.98 5.11 9.92
C PRO A 306 14.75 5.35 11.22
N GLU A 307 14.23 6.18 12.13
CA GLU A 307 14.84 6.46 13.44
C GLU A 307 14.67 5.31 14.43
N VAL A 308 13.61 4.51 14.28
CA VAL A 308 13.26 3.43 15.20
C VAL A 308 13.49 2.06 14.56
N ALA A 309 13.31 1.97 13.24
CA ALA A 309 13.53 0.75 12.49
C ALA A 309 15.01 0.64 12.09
N GLU A 310 15.79 -0.11 12.88
CA GLU A 310 17.17 -0.49 12.52
C GLU A 310 17.23 -1.31 11.21
N HIS A 311 16.10 -1.86 10.77
CA HIS A 311 16.03 -2.84 9.69
C HIS A 311 14.94 -2.48 8.67
N TRP A 312 15.33 -2.55 7.40
CA TRP A 312 14.45 -2.30 6.26
C TRP A 312 13.24 -3.25 6.20
N ASN A 313 12.04 -2.70 5.93
CA ASN A 313 10.82 -3.49 5.76
C ASN A 313 10.54 -3.81 4.27
N PRO A 314 10.78 -5.06 3.83
CA PRO A 314 10.50 -5.48 2.45
C PRO A 314 9.03 -5.46 2.04
N ILE A 315 8.12 -5.65 2.98
CA ILE A 315 6.69 -5.77 2.70
C ILE A 315 6.12 -4.37 2.47
N GLU A 316 6.54 -3.41 3.29
CA GLU A 316 6.18 -2.01 3.12
C GLU A 316 6.62 -1.45 1.76
N GLU A 317 7.87 -1.68 1.34
CA GLU A 317 8.32 -1.26 -0.01
C GLU A 317 7.42 -1.87 -1.11
N ALA A 318 7.00 -3.12 -0.97
CA ALA A 318 6.11 -3.75 -1.95
C ALA A 318 4.66 -3.22 -1.90
N ILE A 319 4.12 -2.94 -0.72
CA ILE A 319 2.79 -2.33 -0.56
C ILE A 319 2.79 -0.91 -1.11
N THR A 320 3.86 -0.13 -0.90
CA THR A 320 4.02 1.19 -1.51
C THR A 320 4.04 1.09 -3.03
N ILE A 321 4.73 0.09 -3.61
CA ILE A 321 4.65 -0.17 -5.06
C ILE A 321 3.20 -0.40 -5.50
N VAL A 322 2.44 -1.24 -4.78
CA VAL A 322 1.05 -1.53 -5.14
C VAL A 322 0.16 -0.28 -4.99
N HIS A 323 0.39 0.53 -3.96
CA HIS A 323 -0.31 1.80 -3.74
C HIS A 323 -0.07 2.77 -4.91
N GLU A 324 1.19 3.01 -5.26
CA GLU A 324 1.53 3.89 -6.37
C GLU A 324 1.04 3.36 -7.72
N VAL A 325 1.12 2.05 -7.95
CA VAL A 325 0.54 1.42 -9.15
C VAL A 325 -0.98 1.57 -9.16
N GLY A 326 -1.63 1.51 -8.00
CA GLY A 326 -3.05 1.85 -7.85
C GLY A 326 -3.36 3.24 -8.42
N HIS A 327 -2.57 4.25 -8.06
CA HIS A 327 -2.69 5.60 -8.61
C HIS A 327 -2.44 5.66 -10.13
N LEU A 328 -1.53 4.87 -10.69
CA LEU A 328 -1.37 4.76 -12.15
C LEU A 328 -2.67 4.27 -12.83
N PHE A 329 -3.47 3.44 -12.13
CA PHE A 329 -4.81 3.03 -12.59
C PHE A 329 -5.94 3.94 -12.08
N GLY A 330 -5.64 5.06 -11.44
CA GLY A 330 -6.60 6.07 -11.01
C GLY A 330 -7.17 5.86 -9.61
N ALA A 331 -6.69 4.87 -8.85
CA ALA A 331 -7.11 4.69 -7.47
C ALA A 331 -6.87 5.98 -6.65
N ILE A 332 -7.74 6.23 -5.67
CA ILE A 332 -7.78 7.43 -4.83
C ILE A 332 -7.62 7.04 -3.37
N HIS A 333 -7.16 7.96 -2.53
CA HIS A 333 -7.10 7.70 -1.10
C HIS A 333 -8.48 7.53 -0.48
N VAL A 334 -8.56 6.62 0.48
CA VAL A 334 -9.77 6.33 1.26
C VAL A 334 -9.44 6.32 2.75
N PRO A 335 -10.42 6.55 3.64
CA PRO A 335 -10.18 6.56 5.10
C PRO A 335 -10.01 5.17 5.71
N ASP A 336 -10.37 4.13 4.99
CA ASP A 336 -10.39 2.76 5.48
C ASP A 336 -8.96 2.27 5.64
N GLU A 337 -8.52 2.14 6.89
CA GLU A 337 -7.20 1.64 7.28
C GLU A 337 -6.91 0.22 6.78
N SER A 338 -7.97 -0.54 6.44
CA SER A 338 -7.87 -1.86 5.82
C SER A 338 -7.71 -1.81 4.29
N SER A 339 -7.69 -0.62 3.68
CA SER A 339 -7.39 -0.44 2.25
C SER A 339 -5.90 -0.16 2.01
N ILE A 340 -5.34 -0.72 0.93
CA ILE A 340 -4.01 -0.38 0.42
C ILE A 340 -3.93 1.13 0.15
N MET A 341 -5.03 1.74 -0.28
CA MET A 341 -5.13 3.16 -0.58
C MET A 341 -5.38 4.04 0.65
N TYR A 342 -5.27 3.49 1.86
CA TYR A 342 -5.17 4.32 3.06
C TYR A 342 -3.88 5.15 3.01
N PRO A 343 -3.95 6.48 3.17
CA PRO A 343 -2.81 7.37 2.94
C PRO A 343 -1.83 7.44 4.11
N THR A 344 -2.08 6.79 5.24
CA THR A 344 -1.14 6.80 6.39
C THR A 344 -0.22 5.57 6.33
N SER A 345 1.07 5.81 6.49
CA SER A 345 2.14 4.81 6.55
C SER A 345 2.11 4.01 7.86
N GLY A 346 2.78 2.86 7.89
CA GLY A 346 2.77 1.94 9.04
C GLY A 346 1.55 1.01 9.10
N PHE A 347 0.52 1.27 8.29
CA PHE A 347 -0.62 0.38 8.08
C PHE A 347 -0.36 -0.52 6.87
N LEU A 348 -0.20 -1.82 7.12
CA LEU A 348 0.00 -2.83 6.09
C LEU A 348 -1.33 -3.47 5.75
N SER A 349 -2.00 -2.93 4.74
CA SER A 349 -3.14 -3.57 4.08
C SER A 349 -2.69 -4.30 2.81
N TYR A 350 -3.41 -5.37 2.48
CA TYR A 350 -3.21 -6.19 1.28
C TYR A 350 -4.41 -6.15 0.33
N GLU A 351 -5.45 -5.39 0.66
CA GLU A 351 -6.68 -5.31 -0.12
C GLU A 351 -6.99 -3.89 -0.55
N PHE A 352 -7.52 -3.73 -1.75
CA PHE A 352 -8.18 -2.50 -2.16
C PHE A 352 -9.63 -2.51 -1.67
N ASP A 353 -10.13 -1.34 -1.29
CA ASP A 353 -11.54 -1.15 -0.95
C ASP A 353 -12.47 -1.27 -2.17
N SER A 354 -13.78 -1.29 -1.92
CA SER A 354 -14.84 -1.39 -2.93
C SER A 354 -14.79 -0.28 -3.98
N VAL A 355 -14.47 0.96 -3.58
CA VAL A 355 -14.45 2.13 -4.47
C VAL A 355 -13.26 2.00 -5.42
N ASN A 356 -12.07 1.76 -4.89
CA ASN A 356 -10.87 1.60 -5.70
C ASN A 356 -10.89 0.35 -6.56
N LYS A 357 -11.51 -0.75 -6.10
CA LYS A 357 -11.75 -1.91 -6.95
C LYS A 357 -12.57 -1.54 -8.19
N GLN A 358 -13.65 -0.78 -8.03
CA GLN A 358 -14.48 -0.33 -9.16
C GLN A 358 -13.75 0.67 -10.08
N ILE A 359 -12.89 1.52 -9.53
CA ILE A 359 -12.08 2.45 -10.33
C ILE A 359 -11.11 1.66 -11.20
N ILE A 360 -10.27 0.80 -10.61
CA ILE A 360 -9.23 0.04 -11.33
C ILE A 360 -9.85 -0.87 -12.40
N GLU A 361 -10.96 -1.54 -12.09
CA GLU A 361 -11.69 -2.36 -13.07
C GLU A 361 -12.14 -1.56 -14.31
N SER A 362 -12.51 -0.30 -14.12
CA SER A 362 -12.96 0.58 -15.20
C SER A 362 -11.81 1.15 -16.05
N THR A 363 -10.60 1.25 -15.50
CA THR A 363 -9.44 1.92 -16.12
C THR A 363 -8.39 0.96 -16.67
N LYS A 364 -8.22 -0.23 -16.08
CA LYS A 364 -7.20 -1.22 -16.51
C LYS A 364 -7.40 -1.67 -17.96
N ASN A 365 -8.65 -1.72 -18.40
CA ASN A 365 -9.02 -2.15 -19.75
C ASN A 365 -8.53 -1.17 -20.80
N ASN A 366 -7.72 -1.65 -21.76
CA ASN A 366 -7.19 -0.84 -22.86
C ASN A 366 -6.43 0.41 -22.39
N PHE A 367 -5.87 0.41 -21.17
CA PHE A 367 -5.23 1.58 -20.56
C PHE A 367 -4.33 2.33 -21.54
N PHE A 368 -3.31 1.66 -22.09
CA PHE A 368 -2.38 2.25 -23.05
C PHE A 368 -2.95 2.42 -24.48
N LYS A 369 -3.98 1.66 -24.85
CA LYS A 369 -4.62 1.77 -26.18
C LYS A 369 -5.54 2.98 -26.29
N LEU A 370 -6.11 3.43 -25.17
CA LEU A 370 -6.89 4.66 -25.13
C LEU A 370 -5.97 5.86 -25.11
N ASP A 371 -6.29 6.83 -25.95
CA ASP A 371 -5.73 8.18 -25.85
C ASP A 371 -5.96 8.74 -24.45
N ARG A 372 -4.97 9.48 -23.93
CA ARG A 372 -4.95 9.94 -22.54
C ARG A 372 -6.16 10.82 -22.21
N LYS A 373 -6.57 11.71 -23.12
CA LYS A 373 -7.76 12.56 -22.92
C LYS A 373 -9.02 11.72 -22.76
N LYS A 374 -9.18 10.68 -23.59
CA LYS A 374 -10.31 9.73 -23.45
C LYS A 374 -10.25 8.94 -22.15
N ARG A 375 -9.05 8.50 -21.74
CA ARG A 375 -8.83 7.78 -20.48
C ARG A 375 -9.27 8.63 -19.28
N ALA A 376 -8.81 9.87 -19.21
CA ALA A 376 -9.19 10.81 -18.16
C ALA A 376 -10.68 11.17 -18.20
N HIS A 377 -11.27 11.40 -19.38
CA HIS A 377 -12.71 11.64 -19.51
C HIS A 377 -13.54 10.48 -18.93
N ASN A 378 -13.20 9.24 -19.30
CA ASN A 378 -13.88 8.05 -18.78
C ASN A 378 -13.72 7.91 -17.27
N TYR A 379 -12.52 8.19 -16.75
CA TYR A 379 -12.24 8.18 -15.32
C TYR A 379 -13.04 9.22 -14.54
N ILE A 380 -13.07 10.47 -15.00
CA ILE A 380 -13.83 11.55 -14.37
C ILE A 380 -15.32 11.18 -14.32
N LYS A 381 -15.85 10.66 -15.42
CA LYS A 381 -17.22 10.14 -15.44
C LYS A 381 -17.43 9.05 -14.38
N LYS A 382 -16.51 8.09 -14.26
CA LYS A 382 -16.60 7.03 -13.26
C LYS A 382 -16.56 7.58 -11.83
N LEU A 383 -15.71 8.57 -11.53
CA LEU A 383 -15.67 9.21 -10.21
C LEU A 383 -17.00 9.90 -9.86
N ILE A 384 -17.56 10.66 -10.81
CA ILE A 384 -18.86 11.32 -10.62
C ILE A 384 -19.97 10.29 -10.39
N ASP A 385 -19.97 9.19 -11.15
CA ASP A 385 -20.95 8.10 -10.98
C ASP A 385 -20.82 7.44 -9.59
N LEU A 386 -19.59 7.21 -9.12
CA LEU A 386 -19.31 6.61 -7.81
C LEU A 386 -19.71 7.51 -6.64
N ARG A 387 -19.59 8.83 -6.77
CA ARG A 387 -19.97 9.79 -5.72
C ARG A 387 -21.45 9.71 -5.35
N ASN A 388 -22.30 9.27 -6.29
CA ASN A 388 -23.73 9.14 -6.07
C ASN A 388 -24.12 7.81 -5.39
N ILE A 389 -23.17 6.91 -5.14
CA ILE A 389 -23.38 5.62 -4.50
C ILE A 389 -22.98 5.75 -3.01
N PRO A 390 -23.89 5.49 -2.05
CA PRO A 390 -23.54 5.50 -0.64
C PRO A 390 -22.51 4.41 -0.33
N ASP A 391 -21.29 4.80 0.05
CA ASP A 391 -20.21 3.91 0.47
C ASP A 391 -19.49 4.52 1.69
N SER A 392 -19.03 3.70 2.64
CA SER A 392 -18.26 4.18 3.80
C SER A 392 -16.92 4.80 3.39
N ASN A 393 -16.45 4.45 2.20
CA ASN A 393 -15.21 4.93 1.58
C ASN A 393 -15.46 6.04 0.56
N SER A 394 -16.67 6.59 0.47
CA SER A 394 -16.93 7.79 -0.33
C SER A 394 -16.04 8.94 0.16
N THR A 395 -15.15 9.40 -0.71
CA THR A 395 -14.23 10.52 -0.46
C THR A 395 -14.54 11.70 -1.40
N PRO A 396 -14.03 12.90 -1.09
CA PRO A 396 -14.01 13.98 -2.07
C PRO A 396 -13.31 13.52 -3.36
N ILE A 397 -13.82 13.97 -4.50
CA ILE A 397 -13.29 13.59 -5.82
C ILE A 397 -12.74 14.78 -6.61
N LEU A 398 -12.96 16.02 -6.17
CA LEU A 398 -12.47 17.21 -6.87
C LEU A 398 -10.95 17.21 -7.02
N SER A 399 -10.21 16.81 -5.98
CA SER A 399 -8.76 16.67 -6.03
C SER A 399 -8.33 15.68 -7.11
N SER A 400 -8.95 14.51 -7.15
CA SER A 400 -8.65 13.43 -8.10
C SER A 400 -9.04 13.79 -9.54
N ILE A 401 -10.20 14.43 -9.74
CA ILE A 401 -10.59 14.99 -11.03
C ILE A 401 -9.55 16.02 -11.48
N THR A 402 -9.18 16.95 -10.60
CA THR A 402 -8.18 17.98 -10.89
C THR A 402 -6.83 17.36 -11.26
N SER A 403 -6.31 16.45 -10.44
CA SER A 403 -5.03 15.76 -10.68
C SER A 403 -5.03 15.01 -12.01
N SER A 404 -6.13 14.32 -12.35
CA SER A 404 -6.26 13.64 -13.65
C SER A 404 -6.26 14.61 -14.83
N PHE A 405 -6.91 15.77 -14.68
CA PHE A 405 -6.95 16.83 -15.67
C PHE A 405 -5.59 17.52 -15.84
N LEU A 406 -4.91 17.83 -14.74
CA LEU A 406 -3.59 18.45 -14.74
C LEU A 406 -2.51 17.52 -15.30
N GLY A 407 -2.61 16.22 -15.01
CA GLY A 407 -1.74 15.19 -15.59
C GLY A 407 -1.74 15.21 -17.12
N LEU A 408 -2.91 15.41 -17.75
CA LEU A 408 -3.01 15.62 -19.20
C LEU A 408 -2.30 16.90 -19.63
N CYS A 409 -2.62 18.03 -18.97
CA CYS A 409 -2.15 19.35 -19.39
C CYS A 409 -0.61 19.47 -19.31
N LEU A 410 0.00 18.93 -18.25
CA LEU A 410 1.45 18.94 -18.03
C LEU A 410 2.23 18.20 -19.10
N GLN A 411 1.69 17.07 -19.59
CA GLN A 411 2.37 16.26 -20.61
C GLN A 411 2.22 16.84 -22.02
N ASP A 412 1.14 17.59 -22.27
CA ASP A 412 0.87 18.24 -23.56
C ASP A 412 1.49 19.65 -23.68
N SER A 413 2.37 20.04 -22.75
CA SER A 413 2.97 21.39 -22.71
C SER A 413 1.93 22.52 -22.60
N LEU A 414 0.71 22.22 -22.16
CA LEU A 414 -0.34 23.22 -21.94
C LEU A 414 0.02 24.01 -20.69
N ILE A 415 0.35 25.29 -20.90
CA ILE A 415 0.80 26.20 -19.85
C ILE A 415 -0.40 26.51 -18.94
N PHE A 416 -0.26 26.20 -17.64
CA PHE A 416 -1.22 26.49 -16.56
C PHE A 416 -1.72 27.94 -16.48
N ASN A 417 -1.00 28.86 -17.11
CA ASN A 417 -1.26 30.29 -17.02
C ASN A 417 -2.35 30.76 -17.99
N ASP A 418 -2.91 29.88 -18.83
CA ASP A 418 -3.97 30.19 -19.79
C ASP A 418 -5.31 29.58 -19.34
N ILE A 419 -5.98 30.26 -18.40
CA ILE A 419 -7.25 29.84 -17.81
C ILE A 419 -8.35 29.63 -18.87
N ASP A 420 -8.36 30.44 -19.94
CA ASP A 420 -9.38 30.33 -20.99
C ASP A 420 -9.24 29.02 -21.79
N LYS A 421 -7.99 28.56 -22.05
CA LYS A 421 -7.77 27.24 -22.65
C LYS A 421 -8.17 26.11 -21.71
N LEU A 422 -7.86 26.24 -20.42
CA LEU A 422 -8.24 25.24 -19.41
C LEU A 422 -9.76 25.11 -19.31
N ASP A 423 -10.49 26.23 -19.31
CA ASP A 423 -11.96 26.24 -19.26
C ASP A 423 -12.57 25.50 -20.45
N SER A 424 -12.07 25.75 -21.67
CA SER A 424 -12.54 25.05 -22.87
C SER A 424 -12.32 23.52 -22.78
N LEU A 425 -11.17 23.09 -22.25
CA LEU A 425 -10.85 21.67 -22.11
C LEU A 425 -11.67 21.02 -20.98
N LEU A 426 -11.93 21.73 -19.88
CA LEU A 426 -12.77 21.25 -18.78
C LEU A 426 -14.20 20.99 -19.26
N VAL A 427 -14.76 21.89 -20.06
CA VAL A 427 -16.11 21.73 -20.65
C VAL A 427 -16.18 20.51 -21.57
N GLU A 428 -15.10 20.18 -22.27
CA GLU A 428 -15.04 18.97 -23.10
C GLU A 428 -14.88 17.69 -22.27
N MET A 429 -14.23 17.77 -21.11
CA MET A 429 -13.90 16.62 -20.28
C MET A 429 -14.96 16.28 -19.22
N ILE A 430 -15.67 17.28 -18.72
CA ILE A 430 -16.60 17.16 -17.59
C ILE A 430 -17.99 17.55 -18.09
N TYR A 431 -18.95 16.63 -17.98
CA TYR A 431 -20.29 16.85 -18.52
C TYR A 431 -21.22 17.62 -17.56
N ASP A 432 -20.84 17.76 -16.30
CA ASP A 432 -21.65 18.35 -15.24
C ASP A 432 -21.02 19.66 -14.75
N SER A 433 -21.79 20.75 -14.88
CA SER A 433 -21.36 22.11 -14.56
C SER A 433 -20.92 22.28 -13.11
N VAL A 434 -21.51 21.55 -12.16
CA VAL A 434 -21.12 21.63 -10.75
C VAL A 434 -19.65 21.26 -10.57
N TYR A 435 -19.20 20.18 -11.24
CA TYR A 435 -17.81 19.73 -11.16
C TYR A 435 -16.86 20.59 -12.00
N ILE A 436 -17.31 21.16 -13.14
CA ILE A 436 -16.49 22.14 -13.89
C ILE A 436 -16.12 23.30 -12.97
N TYR A 437 -17.10 23.94 -12.34
CA TYR A 437 -16.86 25.05 -11.41
C TYR A 437 -16.12 24.58 -10.15
N GLY A 438 -16.40 23.37 -9.65
CA GLY A 438 -15.66 22.78 -8.53
C GLY A 438 -14.16 22.66 -8.82
N VAL A 439 -13.79 22.08 -9.96
CA VAL A 439 -12.40 21.89 -10.40
C VAL A 439 -11.72 23.23 -10.66
N LEU A 440 -12.37 24.15 -11.38
CA LEU A 440 -11.80 25.48 -11.63
C LEU A 440 -11.57 26.25 -10.32
N GLY A 441 -12.52 26.19 -9.39
CA GLY A 441 -12.39 26.81 -8.07
C GLY A 441 -11.24 26.21 -7.26
N TYR A 442 -11.09 24.88 -7.31
CA TYR A 442 -10.01 24.15 -6.66
C TYR A 442 -8.64 24.54 -7.23
N MET A 443 -8.49 24.62 -8.55
CA MET A 443 -7.26 25.07 -9.20
C MET A 443 -6.87 26.50 -8.78
N LEU A 444 -7.83 27.43 -8.76
CA LEU A 444 -7.62 28.80 -8.31
C LEU A 444 -7.23 28.87 -6.83
N PHE A 445 -7.83 28.01 -5.99
CA PHE A 445 -7.49 27.91 -4.58
C PHE A 445 -6.01 27.50 -4.38
N TYR A 446 -5.53 26.50 -5.10
CA TYR A 446 -4.11 26.08 -5.05
C TYR A 446 -3.15 27.14 -5.58
N GLN A 447 -3.58 27.95 -6.54
CA GLN A 447 -2.82 29.11 -7.03
C GLN A 447 -2.86 30.30 -6.05
N SER A 448 -3.50 30.16 -4.88
CA SER A 448 -3.70 31.23 -3.90
C SER A 448 -4.50 32.44 -4.43
N GLU A 449 -5.27 32.24 -5.51
CA GLU A 449 -6.15 33.25 -6.11
C GLU A 449 -7.53 33.22 -5.43
N PHE A 450 -7.53 33.48 -4.11
CA PHE A 450 -8.66 33.23 -3.21
C PHE A 450 -9.94 33.99 -3.58
N GLU A 451 -9.84 35.22 -4.06
CA GLU A 451 -10.99 36.03 -4.48
C GLU A 451 -11.66 35.43 -5.72
N LYS A 452 -10.88 34.93 -6.68
CA LYS A 452 -11.40 34.25 -7.87
C LYS A 452 -12.00 32.90 -7.48
N ALA A 453 -11.31 32.14 -6.64
CA ALA A 453 -11.80 30.86 -6.13
C ALA A 453 -13.15 31.02 -5.40
N GLU A 454 -13.33 32.05 -4.57
CA GLU A 454 -14.60 32.37 -3.91
C GLU A 454 -15.74 32.52 -4.93
N VAL A 455 -15.53 33.33 -5.99
CA VAL A 455 -16.54 33.58 -7.03
C VAL A 455 -16.91 32.28 -7.73
N VAL A 456 -15.91 31.44 -8.06
CA VAL A 456 -16.13 30.20 -8.79
C VAL A 456 -16.80 29.13 -7.93
N PHE A 457 -16.40 28.95 -6.66
CA PHE A 457 -17.09 28.02 -5.75
C PHE A 457 -18.54 28.42 -5.50
N LYS A 458 -18.85 29.71 -5.43
CA LYS A 458 -20.25 30.17 -5.35
C LYS A 458 -21.05 29.77 -6.58
N LYS A 459 -20.48 29.83 -7.78
CA LYS A 459 -21.16 29.31 -8.98
C LYS A 459 -21.46 27.82 -8.85
N ALA A 460 -20.50 27.00 -8.38
CA ALA A 460 -20.77 25.57 -8.14
C ALA A 460 -21.95 25.36 -7.18
N ILE A 461 -22.02 26.16 -6.11
CA ILE A 461 -23.13 26.15 -5.14
C ILE A 461 -24.45 26.65 -5.74
N ASP A 462 -24.41 27.59 -6.68
CA ASP A 462 -25.62 28.06 -7.39
C ASP A 462 -26.23 26.94 -8.26
N TYR A 463 -25.40 26.05 -8.83
CA TYR A 463 -25.87 24.86 -9.56
C TYR A 463 -26.35 23.74 -8.63
N ASP A 464 -25.60 23.48 -7.54
CA ASP A 464 -26.00 22.53 -6.50
C ASP A 464 -25.67 23.09 -5.11
N SER A 465 -26.71 23.58 -4.43
CA SER A 465 -26.61 24.16 -3.09
C SER A 465 -26.14 23.17 -2.02
N ASN A 466 -26.12 21.88 -2.33
CA ASN A 466 -25.70 20.80 -1.46
C ASN A 466 -24.33 20.24 -1.84
N PHE A 467 -23.64 20.85 -2.81
CA PHE A 467 -22.33 20.40 -3.27
C PHE A 467 -21.26 20.60 -2.18
N ALA A 468 -21.10 19.56 -1.36
CA ALA A 468 -20.34 19.62 -0.11
C ALA A 468 -18.88 20.04 -0.29
N GLU A 469 -18.24 19.62 -1.38
CA GLU A 469 -16.85 19.97 -1.70
C GLU A 469 -16.67 21.48 -1.94
N ALA A 470 -17.56 22.14 -2.69
CA ALA A 470 -17.48 23.59 -2.84
C ALA A 470 -17.70 24.33 -1.52
N HIS A 471 -18.60 23.84 -0.66
CA HIS A 471 -18.73 24.38 0.70
C HIS A 471 -17.45 24.16 1.52
N TRP A 472 -16.82 23.00 1.41
CA TRP A 472 -15.55 22.71 2.09
C TRP A 472 -14.46 23.69 1.67
N TYR A 473 -14.17 23.81 0.37
CA TYR A 473 -13.12 24.68 -0.12
C TYR A 473 -13.44 26.16 0.08
N LEU A 474 -14.70 26.58 -0.06
CA LEU A 474 -15.09 27.95 0.26
C LEU A 474 -14.88 28.28 1.74
N SER A 475 -15.01 27.28 2.63
CA SER A 475 -14.65 27.45 4.04
C SER A 475 -13.13 27.68 4.23
N GLN A 476 -12.29 27.00 3.44
CA GLN A 476 -10.83 27.18 3.48
C GLN A 476 -10.43 28.54 2.88
N VAL A 477 -11.02 28.95 1.76
CA VAL A 477 -10.87 30.29 1.17
C VAL A 477 -11.15 31.37 2.22
N TYR A 478 -12.26 31.26 2.96
CA TYR A 478 -12.59 32.23 4.02
C TYR A 478 -11.66 32.20 5.22
N LYS A 479 -11.00 31.06 5.53
CA LYS A 479 -9.94 31.05 6.54
C LYS A 479 -8.72 31.83 6.07
N GLN A 480 -8.31 31.64 4.81
CA GLN A 480 -7.16 32.33 4.22
C GLN A 480 -7.39 33.84 4.10
N THR A 481 -8.63 34.27 3.83
CA THR A 481 -9.01 35.69 3.80
C THR A 481 -9.46 36.25 5.16
N HIS A 482 -9.27 35.49 6.24
CA HIS A 482 -9.59 35.85 7.63
C HIS A 482 -11.08 36.14 7.96
N ASP A 483 -12.04 35.73 7.11
CA ASP A 483 -13.48 35.74 7.44
C ASP A 483 -13.89 34.46 8.21
N LYS A 484 -13.54 34.43 9.51
CA LYS A 484 -13.83 33.30 10.40
C LYS A 484 -15.33 32.97 10.47
N ARG A 485 -16.22 33.95 10.27
CA ARG A 485 -17.68 33.74 10.38
C ARG A 485 -18.19 32.93 9.21
N ARG A 486 -17.86 33.34 7.98
CA ARG A 486 -18.30 32.60 6.78
C ARG A 486 -17.62 31.24 6.69
N ALA A 487 -16.34 31.14 7.06
CA ALA A 487 -15.64 29.86 7.15
C ALA A 487 -16.42 28.84 7.99
N LYS A 488 -16.86 29.22 9.20
CA LYS A 488 -17.62 28.33 10.09
C LYS A 488 -18.98 27.91 9.52
N ILE A 489 -19.65 28.78 8.77
CA ILE A 489 -20.94 28.48 8.12
C ILE A 489 -20.75 27.42 7.04
N HIS A 490 -19.83 27.66 6.09
CA HIS A 490 -19.62 26.74 4.98
C HIS A 490 -19.05 25.40 5.42
N ARG A 491 -18.14 25.38 6.42
CA ARG A 491 -17.64 24.14 7.02
C ARG A 491 -18.77 23.27 7.58
N ARG A 492 -19.70 23.87 8.33
CA ARG A 492 -20.86 23.14 8.88
C ARG A 492 -21.80 22.59 7.82
N ILE A 493 -21.88 23.22 6.64
CA ILE A 493 -22.68 22.70 5.53
C ILE A 493 -21.97 21.48 4.93
N ALA A 494 -20.67 21.58 4.68
CA ALA A 494 -19.88 20.46 4.15
C ALA A 494 -19.92 19.22 5.07
N GLU A 495 -19.76 19.42 6.38
CA GLU A 495 -19.80 18.35 7.38
C GLU A 495 -21.16 17.62 7.47
N ARG A 496 -22.27 18.25 7.05
CA ARG A 496 -23.60 17.60 7.03
C ARG A 496 -23.74 16.52 5.97
N TYR A 497 -22.88 16.54 4.96
CA TYR A 497 -22.89 15.56 3.87
C TYR A 497 -21.96 14.38 4.14
N SER A 498 -21.57 14.17 5.41
CA SER A 498 -20.93 12.96 5.94
C SER A 498 -19.69 12.48 5.18
N VAL A 499 -19.00 13.36 4.46
CA VAL A 499 -17.65 13.07 4.02
C VAL A 499 -16.75 13.26 5.24
N ASN A 500 -16.63 12.24 6.08
CA ASN A 500 -15.85 12.29 7.33
C ASN A 500 -14.34 12.54 7.09
N ASN A 501 -13.92 12.63 5.82
CA ASN A 501 -12.54 12.47 5.38
C ASN A 501 -12.02 13.65 4.57
N TRP A 502 -12.58 14.85 4.79
CA TRP A 502 -12.10 16.09 4.20
C TRP A 502 -10.61 16.40 4.46
N LEU A 503 -10.00 15.69 5.41
CA LEU A 503 -8.59 15.80 5.78
C LEU A 503 -7.65 15.04 4.82
N LEU A 504 -8.16 14.10 4.01
CA LEU A 504 -7.33 13.33 3.07
C LEU A 504 -6.93 14.14 1.82
N ASP A 505 -7.62 15.27 1.57
CA ASP A 505 -7.36 16.19 0.45
C ASP A 505 -6.47 17.38 0.82
N ILE A 506 -6.13 17.53 2.10
CA ILE A 506 -5.37 18.68 2.60
C ILE A 506 -3.96 18.22 2.95
N LYS A 507 -3.10 18.10 1.93
CA LYS A 507 -1.68 18.47 1.98
C LYS A 507 -1.03 18.24 0.63
#